data_AF-A0A6F9ZLX7-F1
#
_entry.id   AF-A0A6F9ZLX7-F1
#
_cell.length_a   1.000
_cell.length_b   1.000
_cell.length_c   1.000
_cell.angle_alpha   90.00
_cell.angle_beta   90.00
_cell.angle_gamma   90.00
#
_symmetry.space_group_name_H-M   'P 1'
#
loop_
_entity.id
_entity.type
_entity.pdbx_description
1 polymer ?
#
loop_
_entity_poly.entity_id
_entity_poly.type
_entity_poly.pdbx_seq_one_letter_code
_entity_poly.pdbx_strand_id
1 'polypeptide(L)'
;MGITANFTKDDVKARFDAFLDEIQRKQIARLQRLGEMCLIEARTNKGYMMQTGALLSSTGYSVFVDGVAVHTQFDAASGAQSDAAAKGVKAGQTLADQIGKETKGVALVVVAGMNYAAYVEAKGRNVLTSAEHLAERELPRMLEKLISNIKRAAE
;
A
#
# COMPACT_ATOMS: atom_id res chain seq x y z
N MET A 1 -52.46 5.90 18.92
CA MET A 1 -51.11 6.48 18.87
C MET A 1 -50.37 5.83 17.72
N GLY A 2 -49.96 6.63 16.72
CA GLY A 2 -49.21 6.14 15.57
C GLY A 2 -47.74 6.48 15.72
N ILE A 3 -46.86 5.62 15.21
CA ILE A 3 -45.43 5.90 15.09
C ILE A 3 -45.25 6.73 13.81
N THR A 4 -44.76 7.96 13.95
CA THR A 4 -44.36 8.81 12.82
C THR A 4 -42.85 8.76 12.67
N ALA A 5 -42.36 8.57 11.45
CA ALA A 5 -40.92 8.61 11.17
C ALA A 5 -40.41 10.04 11.34
N ASN A 6 -39.37 10.21 12.17
CA ASN A 6 -38.66 11.48 12.36
C ASN A 6 -37.42 11.60 11.46
N PHE A 7 -37.34 10.79 10.40
CA PHE A 7 -36.23 10.77 9.45
C PHE A 7 -36.75 10.80 8.02
N THR A 8 -35.92 11.34 7.12
CA THR A 8 -36.16 11.43 5.69
C THR A 8 -35.43 10.30 4.95
N LYS A 9 -35.73 10.14 3.65
CA LYS A 9 -34.98 9.20 2.80
C LYS A 9 -33.51 9.60 2.66
N ASP A 10 -33.21 10.90 2.73
CA ASP A 10 -31.84 11.40 2.61
C ASP A 10 -31.03 11.10 3.88
N ASP A 11 -31.66 11.14 5.06
CA ASP A 11 -31.02 10.72 6.32
C ASP A 11 -30.58 9.25 6.27
N VAL A 12 -31.40 8.39 5.63
CA VAL A 12 -31.08 6.97 5.45
C VAL A 12 -29.90 6.80 4.49
N LYS A 13 -29.90 7.51 3.35
CA LYS A 13 -28.78 7.48 2.38
C LYS A 13 -27.48 7.95 3.01
N ALA A 14 -27.50 9.09 3.70
CA ALA A 14 -26.32 9.66 4.35
C ALA A 14 -25.70 8.67 5.35
N ARG A 15 -26.51 7.88 6.05
CA ARG A 15 -26.03 6.83 6.96
C ARG A 15 -25.35 5.67 6.23
N PHE A 16 -25.87 5.25 5.07
CA PHE A 16 -25.22 4.22 4.25
C PHE A 16 -23.91 4.73 3.63
N ASP A 17 -23.90 5.95 3.12
CA ASP A 17 -22.70 6.57 2.54
C ASP A 17 -21.60 6.69 3.60
N ALA A 18 -21.93 7.16 4.81
CA ALA A 18 -20.98 7.23 5.92
C ALA A 18 -20.43 5.85 6.32
N PHE A 19 -21.25 4.79 6.22
CA PHE A 19 -20.80 3.43 6.49
C PHE A 19 -19.84 2.91 5.41
N LEU A 20 -20.12 3.17 4.13
CA LEU A 20 -19.23 2.83 3.02
C LEU A 20 -17.89 3.58 3.11
N ASP A 21 -17.93 4.87 3.46
CA ASP A 21 -16.74 5.68 3.68
C ASP A 21 -15.86 5.09 4.80
N GLU A 22 -16.47 4.64 5.90
CA GLU A 22 -15.72 4.02 6.99
C GLU A 22 -15.10 2.69 6.57
N ILE A 23 -15.80 1.88 5.77
CA ILE A 23 -15.24 0.64 5.20
C ILE A 23 -14.01 0.97 4.35
N GLN A 24 -14.11 1.95 3.45
CA GLN A 24 -13.00 2.36 2.60
C GLN A 24 -11.81 2.87 3.43
N ARG A 25 -12.05 3.68 4.47
CA ARG A 25 -11.01 4.12 5.41
C ARG A 25 -10.31 2.94 6.07
N LYS A 26 -11.05 1.91 6.48
CA LYS A 26 -10.45 0.69 7.07
C LYS A 26 -9.65 -0.10 6.04
N GLN A 27 -10.09 -0.18 4.79
CA GLN A 27 -9.31 -0.82 3.71
C GLN A 27 -7.98 -0.10 3.51
N ILE A 28 -8.00 1.24 3.38
CA ILE A 28 -6.78 2.06 3.25
C ILE A 28 -5.83 1.81 4.42
N ALA A 29 -6.32 1.84 5.66
CA ALA A 29 -5.50 1.62 6.85
C ALA A 29 -4.86 0.21 6.89
N ARG A 30 -5.55 -0.81 6.38
CA ARG A 30 -4.98 -2.18 6.28
C ARG A 30 -3.92 -2.25 5.19
N LEU A 31 -4.15 -1.65 4.04
CA LEU A 31 -3.16 -1.61 2.96
C LEU A 31 -1.94 -0.78 3.32
N GLN A 32 -2.08 0.33 4.05
CA GLN A 32 -0.94 1.08 4.59
C GLN A 32 -0.10 0.20 5.52
N ARG A 33 -0.74 -0.52 6.45
CA ARG A 33 -0.03 -1.46 7.32
C ARG A 33 0.68 -2.55 6.53
N LEU A 34 0.02 -3.13 5.53
CA LEU A 34 0.60 -4.17 4.69
C LEU A 34 1.79 -3.63 3.88
N GLY A 35 1.66 -2.42 3.32
CA GLY A 35 2.73 -1.72 2.61
C GLY A 35 3.95 -1.49 3.49
N GLU A 36 3.74 -1.07 4.74
CA GLU A 36 4.83 -0.92 5.71
C GLU A 36 5.52 -2.26 6.01
N MET A 37 4.76 -3.33 6.20
CA MET A 37 5.33 -4.67 6.39
C MET A 37 6.16 -5.11 5.18
N CYS A 38 5.66 -4.88 3.97
CA CYS A 38 6.36 -5.19 2.72
C CYS A 38 7.66 -4.38 2.57
N LEU A 39 7.61 -3.09 2.91
CA LEU A 39 8.76 -2.19 2.88
C LEU A 39 9.86 -2.65 3.84
N ILE A 40 9.49 -2.94 5.09
CA ILE A 40 10.41 -3.45 6.11
C ILE A 40 11.03 -4.78 5.66
N GLU A 41 10.20 -5.70 5.16
CA GLU A 41 10.61 -7.01 4.69
C GLU A 41 11.64 -6.90 3.55
N ALA A 42 11.32 -6.13 2.51
CA ALA A 42 12.20 -5.91 1.37
C ALA A 42 13.53 -5.26 1.78
N ARG A 43 13.50 -4.31 2.74
CA ARG A 43 14.71 -3.59 3.16
C ARG A 43 15.62 -4.39 4.09
N THR A 44 15.02 -5.21 4.94
CA THR A 44 15.70 -6.00 5.97
C THR A 44 16.28 -7.27 5.36
N ASN A 45 15.48 -8.00 4.58
CA ASN A 45 15.85 -9.31 4.03
C ASN A 45 16.46 -9.23 2.62
N LYS A 46 16.96 -8.06 2.21
CA LYS A 46 17.59 -7.87 0.90
C LYS A 46 18.74 -8.87 0.67
N GLY A 47 18.80 -9.43 -0.53
CA GLY A 47 19.82 -10.40 -0.94
C GLY A 47 21.11 -9.77 -1.47
N TYR A 48 21.19 -8.44 -1.56
CA TYR A 48 22.26 -7.69 -2.23
C TYR A 48 22.95 -6.69 -1.29
N MET A 49 24.21 -6.36 -1.61
CA MET A 49 24.97 -5.33 -0.92
C MET A 49 24.55 -3.94 -1.41
N MET A 50 24.42 -3.02 -0.46
CA MET A 50 24.21 -1.61 -0.79
C MET A 50 25.53 -1.01 -1.29
N GLN A 51 25.57 -0.58 -2.55
CA GLN A 51 26.71 0.19 -3.08
C GLN A 51 26.50 1.69 -2.91
N THR A 52 25.51 2.27 -3.62
CA THR A 52 25.18 3.70 -3.53
C THR A 52 23.93 3.99 -2.71
N GLY A 53 23.10 2.97 -2.48
CA GLY A 53 21.81 3.10 -1.80
C GLY A 53 20.62 3.41 -2.71
N ALA A 54 20.82 3.64 -4.00
CA ALA A 54 19.75 3.99 -4.94
C ALA A 54 18.64 2.93 -5.02
N LEU A 55 19.00 1.65 -5.16
CA LEU A 55 18.02 0.56 -5.24
C LEU A 55 17.17 0.49 -3.97
N LEU A 56 17.79 0.46 -2.79
CA LEU A 56 17.08 0.36 -1.52
C LEU A 56 16.20 1.59 -1.25
N SER A 57 16.66 2.78 -1.67
CA SER A 57 15.90 4.04 -1.54
C SER A 57 14.75 4.13 -2.55
N SER A 58 14.85 3.40 -3.68
CA SER A 58 13.76 3.26 -4.65
C SER A 58 12.70 2.23 -4.25
N THR A 59 12.96 1.47 -3.19
CA THR A 59 11.99 0.55 -2.60
C THR A 59 11.07 1.31 -1.66
N GLY A 60 9.77 1.25 -1.94
CA GLY A 60 8.72 1.97 -1.24
C GLY A 60 7.34 1.50 -1.69
N TYR A 61 6.30 2.15 -1.17
CA TYR A 61 4.93 1.82 -1.53
C TYR A 61 4.02 3.05 -1.58
N SER A 62 2.91 2.92 -2.28
CA SER A 62 1.82 3.87 -2.30
C SER A 62 0.48 3.16 -2.23
N VAL A 63 -0.51 3.79 -1.59
CA VAL A 63 -1.90 3.34 -1.56
C VAL A 63 -2.72 4.28 -2.43
N PHE A 64 -3.51 3.70 -3.33
CA PHE A 64 -4.35 4.41 -4.28
C PHE A 64 -5.83 4.15 -4.00
N VAL A 65 -6.66 5.14 -4.31
CA VAL A 65 -8.11 5.01 -4.43
C VAL A 65 -8.49 5.53 -5.81
N ASP A 66 -8.97 4.64 -6.67
CA ASP A 66 -9.40 4.96 -8.03
C ASP A 66 -8.38 5.80 -8.81
N GLY A 67 -7.12 5.35 -8.79
CA GLY A 67 -6.03 6.03 -9.50
C GLY A 67 -5.39 7.21 -8.77
N VAL A 68 -5.94 7.63 -7.63
CA VAL A 68 -5.43 8.76 -6.83
C VAL A 68 -4.63 8.26 -5.64
N ALA A 69 -3.37 8.69 -5.52
CA ALA A 69 -2.53 8.37 -4.37
C ALA A 69 -3.09 9.02 -3.10
N VAL A 70 -3.50 8.21 -2.13
CA VAL A 70 -3.95 8.67 -0.80
C VAL A 70 -2.87 8.54 0.26
N HIS A 71 -1.82 7.77 -0.02
CA HIS A 71 -0.65 7.62 0.83
C HIS A 71 0.57 7.17 0.02
N THR A 72 1.75 7.66 0.38
CA THR A 72 3.01 7.36 -0.30
C THR A 72 4.11 7.32 0.74
N GLN A 73 4.92 6.25 0.74
CA GLN A 73 6.04 6.06 1.65
C GLN A 73 7.30 5.66 0.88
N PHE A 74 8.24 6.59 0.78
CA PHE A 74 9.57 6.38 0.22
C PHE A 74 10.59 7.18 1.03
N ASP A 75 11.53 6.48 1.66
CA ASP A 75 12.61 7.12 2.42
C ASP A 75 13.95 6.82 1.80
N ALA A 76 14.88 7.77 1.93
CA ALA A 76 16.28 7.51 1.67
C ALA A 76 16.78 6.36 2.56
N ALA A 77 17.48 5.41 1.96
CA ALA A 77 18.09 4.34 2.73
C ALA A 77 19.20 4.91 3.64
N SER A 78 19.26 4.43 4.88
CA SER A 78 20.32 4.83 5.81
C SER A 78 21.70 4.47 5.24
N GLY A 79 22.63 5.43 5.24
CA GLY A 79 23.96 5.28 4.66
C GLY A 79 24.02 5.41 3.13
N ALA A 80 22.92 5.74 2.46
CA ALA A 80 22.92 6.01 1.03
C ALA A 80 23.64 7.33 0.70
N GLN A 81 24.27 7.38 -0.47
CA GLN A 81 24.81 8.63 -1.02
C GLN A 81 23.63 9.55 -1.38
N SER A 82 23.69 10.83 -1.01
CA SER A 82 22.56 11.77 -1.13
C SER A 82 21.94 11.82 -2.53
N ASP A 83 22.76 11.94 -3.58
CA ASP A 83 22.26 12.01 -4.97
C ASP A 83 21.63 10.68 -5.42
N ALA A 84 22.23 9.56 -5.00
CA ALA A 84 21.73 8.22 -5.31
C ALA A 84 20.41 7.94 -4.60
N ALA A 85 20.28 8.37 -3.34
CA ALA A 85 19.07 8.26 -2.55
C ALA A 85 17.93 9.07 -3.17
N ALA A 86 18.19 10.34 -3.49
CA ALA A 86 17.20 11.22 -4.14
C ALA A 86 16.74 10.66 -5.49
N LYS A 87 17.68 10.17 -6.30
CA LYS A 87 17.35 9.49 -7.56
C LYS A 87 16.51 8.24 -7.35
N GLY A 88 16.87 7.42 -6.36
CA GLY A 88 16.14 6.20 -5.99
C GLY A 88 14.70 6.50 -5.59
N VAL A 89 14.51 7.38 -4.61
CA VAL A 89 13.18 7.81 -4.13
C VAL A 89 12.33 8.31 -5.28
N LYS A 90 12.87 9.21 -6.12
CA LYS A 90 12.15 9.75 -7.28
C LYS A 90 11.76 8.66 -8.28
N ALA A 91 12.66 7.72 -8.57
CA ALA A 91 12.38 6.61 -9.48
C ALA A 91 11.29 5.69 -8.94
N GLY A 92 11.35 5.38 -7.64
CA GLY A 92 10.33 4.58 -6.94
C GLY A 92 8.95 5.24 -7.00
N GLN A 93 8.85 6.51 -6.60
CA GLN A 93 7.61 7.27 -6.64
C GLN A 93 7.04 7.35 -8.06
N THR A 94 7.89 7.65 -9.05
CA THR A 94 7.44 7.75 -10.45
C THR A 94 6.86 6.43 -10.94
N LEU A 95 7.51 5.30 -10.63
CA LEU A 95 7.01 3.98 -11.03
C LEU A 95 5.70 3.62 -10.29
N ALA A 96 5.63 3.91 -9.00
CA ALA A 96 4.40 3.68 -8.22
C ALA A 96 3.23 4.50 -8.76
N ASP A 97 3.45 5.77 -9.12
CA ASP A 97 2.42 6.64 -9.70
C ASP A 97 2.00 6.18 -11.10
N GLN A 98 2.94 5.71 -11.93
CA GLN A 98 2.64 5.18 -13.25
C GLN A 98 1.71 3.96 -13.18
N ILE A 99 1.99 3.03 -12.27
CA ILE A 99 1.17 1.84 -12.05
C ILE A 99 -0.14 2.22 -11.37
N GLY A 100 -0.07 3.08 -10.34
CA GLY A 100 -1.18 3.43 -9.49
C GLY A 100 -2.32 4.15 -10.19
N LYS A 101 -2.02 5.00 -11.18
CA LYS A 101 -3.04 5.75 -11.95
C LYS A 101 -4.04 4.88 -12.70
N GLU A 102 -3.68 3.64 -13.01
CA GLU A 102 -4.55 2.69 -13.72
C GLU A 102 -5.38 1.81 -12.78
N THR A 103 -5.14 1.91 -11.46
CA THR A 103 -5.82 1.09 -10.46
C THR A 103 -7.25 1.57 -10.19
N LYS A 104 -8.13 0.62 -9.83
CA LYS A 104 -9.51 0.89 -9.42
C LYS A 104 -9.75 0.37 -8.02
N GLY A 105 -10.66 1.02 -7.28
CA GLY A 105 -10.87 0.75 -5.87
C GLY A 105 -9.64 1.08 -5.04
N VAL A 106 -9.52 0.45 -3.87
CA VAL A 106 -8.39 0.63 -2.97
C VAL A 106 -7.27 -0.35 -3.35
N ALA A 107 -6.12 0.18 -3.78
CA ALA A 107 -4.99 -0.62 -4.25
C ALA A 107 -3.70 -0.29 -3.49
N LEU A 108 -2.88 -1.31 -3.25
CA LEU A 108 -1.52 -1.18 -2.71
C LEU A 108 -0.52 -1.45 -3.83
N VAL A 109 0.39 -0.51 -4.07
CA VAL A 109 1.47 -0.62 -5.05
C VAL A 109 2.79 -0.58 -4.29
N VAL A 110 3.52 -1.69 -4.29
CA VAL A 110 4.88 -1.80 -3.71
C VAL A 110 5.86 -1.95 -4.87
N VAL A 111 6.93 -1.16 -4.89
CA VAL A 111 7.85 -1.11 -6.03
C VAL A 111 9.30 -1.02 -5.59
N ALA A 112 10.20 -1.39 -6.52
CA ALA A 112 11.61 -1.06 -6.51
C ALA A 112 11.92 -0.33 -7.82
N GLY A 113 12.04 1.00 -7.76
CA GLY A 113 12.00 1.88 -8.95
C GLY A 113 13.24 1.89 -9.84
N MET A 114 14.37 1.32 -9.41
CA MET A 114 15.57 1.28 -10.26
C MET A 114 15.42 0.27 -11.41
N ASN A 115 15.80 0.67 -12.62
CA ASN A 115 15.68 -0.14 -13.85
C ASN A 115 16.43 -1.48 -13.81
N TYR A 116 17.42 -1.64 -12.94
CA TYR A 116 18.15 -2.89 -12.73
C TYR A 116 17.59 -3.75 -11.58
N ALA A 117 16.50 -3.36 -10.93
CA ALA A 117 15.90 -4.12 -9.82
C ALA A 117 15.55 -5.56 -10.22
N ALA A 118 14.85 -5.72 -11.35
CA ALA A 118 14.50 -7.04 -11.88
C ALA A 118 15.73 -7.88 -12.24
N TYR A 119 16.81 -7.25 -12.74
CA TYR A 119 18.07 -7.94 -13.02
C TYR A 119 18.77 -8.43 -11.75
N VAL A 120 18.72 -7.64 -10.66
CA VAL A 120 19.25 -8.05 -9.36
C VAL A 120 18.44 -9.24 -8.81
N GLU A 121 17.11 -9.18 -8.86
CA GLU A 121 16.22 -10.28 -8.47
C GLU A 121 16.49 -11.56 -9.27
N ALA A 122 16.62 -11.44 -10.60
CA ALA A 122 16.92 -12.57 -11.48
C ALA A 122 18.26 -13.26 -11.20
N LYS A 123 19.20 -12.58 -10.50
CA LYS A 123 20.44 -13.18 -9.99
C LYS A 123 20.27 -13.94 -8.67
N GLY A 124 19.04 -14.19 -8.25
CA GLY A 124 18.70 -14.87 -7.00
C GLY A 124 18.88 -13.98 -5.77
N ARG A 125 18.77 -12.65 -5.93
CA ARG A 125 18.96 -11.68 -4.84
C ARG A 125 17.62 -11.10 -4.46
N ASN A 126 17.18 -11.28 -3.22
CA ASN A 126 15.91 -10.72 -2.77
C ASN A 126 15.88 -9.18 -2.90
N VAL A 127 14.98 -8.65 -3.73
CA VAL A 127 14.64 -7.22 -3.86
C VAL A 127 13.20 -6.98 -3.42
N LEU A 128 12.24 -7.71 -4.00
CA LEU A 128 10.81 -7.64 -3.65
C LEU A 128 10.19 -9.02 -3.41
N THR A 129 10.81 -10.12 -3.85
CA THR A 129 10.19 -11.44 -3.81
C THR A 129 9.71 -11.85 -2.41
N SER A 130 10.48 -11.60 -1.35
CA SER A 130 10.02 -11.94 0.00
C SER A 130 8.86 -11.05 0.48
N ALA A 131 8.82 -9.79 0.04
CA ALA A 131 7.72 -8.87 0.35
C ALA A 131 6.43 -9.25 -0.39
N GLU A 132 6.54 -9.72 -1.63
CA GLU A 132 5.41 -10.28 -2.41
C GLU A 132 4.79 -11.48 -1.67
N HIS A 133 5.61 -12.47 -1.28
CA HIS A 133 5.12 -13.63 -0.51
C HIS A 133 4.52 -13.25 0.85
N LEU A 134 5.08 -12.23 1.51
CA LEU A 134 4.49 -11.69 2.73
C LEU A 134 3.10 -11.11 2.43
N ALA A 135 2.95 -10.34 1.35
CA ALA A 135 1.68 -9.74 0.95
C ALA A 135 0.62 -10.80 0.64
N GLU A 136 0.98 -11.83 -0.14
CA GLU A 136 0.11 -12.95 -0.48
C GLU A 136 -0.42 -13.68 0.76
N ARG A 137 0.42 -13.81 1.79
CA ARG A 137 0.04 -14.47 3.05
C ARG A 137 -0.81 -13.60 3.97
N GLU A 138 -0.46 -12.32 4.10
CA GLU A 138 -1.07 -11.44 5.11
C GLU A 138 -2.35 -10.77 4.61
N LEU A 139 -2.46 -10.45 3.32
CA LEU A 139 -3.62 -9.77 2.76
C LEU A 139 -4.93 -10.53 3.00
N PRO A 140 -5.05 -11.85 2.70
CA PRO A 140 -6.29 -12.59 2.94
C PRO A 140 -6.72 -12.54 4.40
N ARG A 141 -5.78 -12.69 5.34
CA ARG A 141 -6.04 -12.65 6.79
C ARG A 141 -6.54 -11.27 7.24
N MET A 142 -5.98 -10.19 6.68
CA MET A 142 -6.43 -8.83 6.97
C MET A 142 -7.84 -8.58 6.46
N LEU A 143 -8.15 -9.09 5.25
CA LEU A 143 -9.47 -8.97 4.64
C LEU A 143 -10.53 -9.78 5.39
N GLU A 144 -10.24 -11.02 5.78
CA GLU A 144 -11.13 -11.84 6.61
C GLU A 144 -11.51 -11.15 7.92
N LYS A 145 -10.51 -10.56 8.60
CA LYS A 145 -10.74 -9.78 9.83
C LYS A 145 -11.57 -8.53 9.55
N LEU A 146 -11.33 -7.83 8.44
CA LEU A 146 -12.12 -6.66 8.06
C LEU A 146 -13.59 -7.04 7.81
N ILE A 147 -13.82 -8.09 7.02
CA ILE A 147 -15.17 -8.61 6.72
C ILE A 147 -15.87 -9.04 8.01
N SER A 148 -15.19 -9.77 8.89
CA SER A 148 -15.73 -10.16 10.20
C SER A 148 -16.11 -8.96 11.07
N ASN A 149 -15.30 -7.90 11.09
CA ASN A 149 -15.61 -6.68 11.82
C ASN A 149 -16.82 -5.94 11.23
N ILE A 150 -16.93 -5.90 9.90
CA ILE A 150 -18.06 -5.28 9.21
C ILE A 150 -19.36 -6.02 9.52
N LYS A 151 -19.36 -7.36 9.45
CA LYS A 151 -20.53 -8.19 9.78
C LYS A 151 -21.02 -7.93 11.20
N ARG A 152 -20.10 -7.92 12.17
CA ARG A 152 -20.43 -7.64 13.59
C ARG A 152 -20.93 -6.23 13.86
N ALA A 153 -20.58 -5.25 13.00
CA ALA A 153 -21.06 -3.87 13.14
C ALA A 153 -22.43 -3.66 12.47
N ALA A 154 -22.88 -4.59 11.63
CA ALA A 154 -24.16 -4.54 10.94
C ALA A 154 -25.27 -5.33 11.67
N GLU A 155 -24.89 -6.18 12.63
CA GLU A 155 -25.78 -6.85 13.61
C GLU A 155 -26.11 -5.91 14.78
#